data_AF-A0A965LSN3-F1
#
_entry.id   AF-A0A965LSN3-F1
#
_cell.length_a   1.000
_cell.length_b   1.000
_cell.length_c   1.000
_cell.angle_alpha   90.00
_cell.angle_beta   90.00
_cell.angle_gamma   90.00
#
_symmetry.space_group_name_H-M   'P 1'
#
loop_
_entity.id
_entity.type
_entity.pdbx_description
1 polymer ?
#
loop_
_entity_poly.entity_id
_entity_poly.type
_entity_poly.pdbx_seq_one_letter_code
_entity_poly.pdbx_strand_id
1 'polypeptide(L)' 'QRLAEVGIHTTPFEPAAETLLLQSAQGIPRTLNALLQRSMEQAALANRRNVTSGDVQFALDTLPWLARARPTG' A
#
# COMPACT_ATOMS: atom_id res chain seq x y z
N GLN A 1 16.70 11.66 -24.99
CA GLN A 1 15.79 10.49 -24.84
C GLN A 1 15.96 9.77 -23.49
N ARG A 2 16.19 10.46 -22.36
CA ARG A 2 16.56 9.80 -21.08
C ARG A 2 15.49 9.83 -19.97
N LEU A 3 14.39 10.56 -20.20
CA LEU A 3 13.24 10.64 -19.29
C LEU A 3 12.14 9.62 -19.62
N ALA A 4 12.19 8.99 -20.80
CA ALA A 4 11.24 7.95 -21.19
C ALA A 4 11.52 6.59 -20.52
N GLU A 5 12.71 6.42 -19.93
CA GLU A 5 13.15 5.19 -19.26
C GLU A 5 12.86 5.18 -17.74
N VAL A 6 12.49 6.33 -17.17
CA VAL A 6 11.91 6.39 -15.81
C VAL A 6 10.40 6.27 -15.97
N GLY A 7 9.93 5.04 -16.18
CA GLY A 7 8.52 4.76 -16.39
C GLY A 7 7.65 5.25 -15.23
N ILE A 8 7.13 6.48 -15.35
CA ILE A 8 6.02 7.02 -14.54
C ILE A 8 4.75 6.15 -14.72
N HIS A 9 4.77 5.19 -15.65
CA HIS A 9 3.68 4.29 -16.00
C HIS A 9 3.75 2.90 -15.34
N THR A 10 4.80 2.56 -14.60
CA THR A 10 4.89 1.28 -13.89
C THR A 10 4.52 1.48 -12.43
N THR A 11 3.33 1.01 -12.07
CA THR A 11 2.91 0.86 -10.67
C THR A 11 3.92 -0.04 -9.94
N PRO A 12 4.43 0.35 -8.76
CA PRO A 12 5.32 -0.50 -7.97
C PRO A 12 4.53 -1.60 -7.23
N PHE A 13 3.23 -1.73 -7.48
CA PHE A 13 2.36 -2.69 -6.81
C PHE A 13 2.10 -3.89 -7.72
N GLU A 14 2.15 -5.08 -7.14
CA GLU A 14 1.52 -6.24 -7.77
C GLU A 14 0.00 -6.00 -7.84
N PRO A 15 -0.70 -6.52 -8.88
CA PRO A 15 -2.15 -6.31 -9.01
C PRO A 15 -2.94 -6.76 -7.78
N ALA A 16 -2.51 -7.84 -7.11
CA ALA A 16 -3.12 -8.31 -5.87
C ALA A 16 -2.87 -7.37 -4.68
N ALA A 17 -1.70 -6.74 -4.62
CA ALA A 17 -1.37 -5.75 -3.60
C ALA A 17 -2.21 -4.48 -3.78
N GLU A 18 -2.32 -3.99 -5.01
CA GLU A 18 -3.15 -2.83 -5.35
C GLU A 18 -4.63 -3.06 -4.99
N THR A 19 -5.17 -4.22 -5.37
CA THR A 19 -6.55 -4.60 -5.04
C THR A 19 -6.79 -4.63 -3.54
N LEU A 20 -5.91 -5.31 -2.79
CA LEU A 20 -6.02 -5.41 -1.33
C LEU A 20 -5.93 -4.05 -0.66
N LEU A 21 -5.01 -3.19 -1.11
CA LEU A 21 -4.79 -1.85 -0.57
C LEU A 21 -6.02 -0.95 -0.77
N LEU A 22 -6.61 -0.93 -1.97
CA LEU A 22 -7.80 -0.14 -2.27
C LEU A 22 -9.04 -0.62 -1.49
N GLN A 23 -9.25 -1.94 -1.40
CA GLN A 23 -10.36 -2.52 -0.64
C GLN A 23 -10.22 -2.24 0.86
N SER A 24 -9.01 -2.39 1.40
CA SER A 24 -8.71 -2.18 2.80
C SER A 24 -8.87 -0.72 3.22
N ALA A 25 -8.56 0.22 2.32
CA ALA A 25 -8.70 1.64 2.59
C ALA A 25 -10.18 2.10 2.69
N GLN A 26 -11.14 1.32 2.16
CA GLN A 26 -12.56 1.66 2.11
C GLN A 26 -12.83 3.05 1.53
N GLY A 27 -12.00 3.50 0.59
CA GLY A 27 -12.10 4.84 -0.01
C GLY A 27 -11.68 6.00 0.90
N ILE A 28 -11.17 5.75 2.11
CA ILE A 28 -10.72 6.79 3.04
C ILE A 28 -9.27 7.18 2.70
N PRO A 29 -9.00 8.42 2.23
CA PRO A 29 -7.65 8.80 1.76
C PRO A 29 -6.56 8.69 2.83
N ARG A 30 -6.89 9.02 4.09
CA ARG A 30 -5.94 8.93 5.19
C ARG A 30 -5.56 7.48 5.52
N THR A 31 -6.52 6.57 5.46
CA THR A 31 -6.32 5.12 5.63
C THR A 31 -5.46 4.58 4.50
N LEU A 32 -5.77 4.96 3.25
CA LEU A 32 -4.99 4.59 2.07
C LEU A 32 -3.51 4.99 2.21
N ASN A 33 -3.25 6.25 2.59
CA ASN A 33 -1.88 6.76 2.75
C ASN A 33 -1.11 6.02 3.84
N ALA A 34 -1.75 5.72 4.97
CA ALA A 34 -1.11 5.00 6.06
C ALA A 34 -0.76 3.55 5.66
N LEU A 35 -1.68 2.85 4.98
CA LEU A 35 -1.43 1.52 4.44
C LEU A 35 -0.32 1.53 3.39
N LEU A 36 -0.35 2.50 2.48
CA LEU A 36 0.64 2.63 1.41
C LEU A 36 2.03 2.87 1.99
N GLN A 37 2.17 3.84 2.90
CA GLN A 37 3.45 4.13 3.56
C GLN A 37 4.02 2.86 4.22
N ARG A 38 3.21 2.18 5.04
CA ARG A 38 3.68 1.01 5.78
C ARG A 38 4.03 -0.17 4.88
N SER A 39 3.27 -0.37 3.80
CA SER A 39 3.55 -1.43 2.81
C SER A 39 4.86 -1.16 2.07
N MET A 40 5.13 0.09 1.70
CA MET A 40 6.39 0.48 1.05
C MET A 40 7.59 0.36 2.00
N GLU A 41 7.42 0.71 3.29
CA GLU A 41 8.44 0.48 4.31
C GLU A 41 8.81 -1.01 4.42
N GLN A 42 7.83 -1.91 4.40
CA GLN A 42 8.10 -3.36 4.43
C GLN A 42 8.81 -3.87 3.19
N ALA A 43 8.35 -3.45 2.00
CA ALA A 43 9.01 -3.81 0.76
C ALA A 43 10.49 -3.34 0.76
N ALA A 44 10.74 -2.11 1.26
CA ALA A 44 12.08 -1.56 1.39
C ALA A 44 12.94 -2.34 2.41
N LEU A 45 12.39 -2.73 3.57
CA LEU A 45 13.07 -3.58 4.55
C LEU A 45 13.46 -4.95 3.98
N ALA A 46 12.65 -5.47 3.06
CA ALA A 46 12.95 -6.70 2.30
C ALA A 46 13.88 -6.47 1.09
N ASN A 47 14.41 -5.25 0.90
CA ASN A 47 15.21 -4.84 -0.25
C ASN A 47 14.53 -5.10 -1.61
N ARG A 48 13.19 -4.96 -1.66
CA ARG A 48 12.36 -5.14 -2.86
C ARG A 48 11.89 -3.79 -3.39
N ARG A 49 11.81 -3.69 -4.72
CA ARG A 49 11.19 -2.54 -5.41
C ARG A 49 9.69 -2.70 -5.62
N ASN A 50 9.21 -3.94 -5.62
CA ASN A 50 7.80 -4.27 -5.83
C ASN A 50 7.11 -4.49 -4.48
N VAL A 51 5.92 -3.91 -4.33
CA VAL A 51 5.04 -4.08 -3.18
C VAL A 51 4.10 -5.25 -3.45
N THR A 52 4.17 -6.25 -2.59
CA THR A 52 3.39 -7.49 -2.65
C THR A 52 2.15 -7.41 -1.76
N SER A 53 1.20 -8.32 -1.97
CA SER A 53 0.05 -8.44 -1.05
C SER A 53 0.48 -8.77 0.38
N GLY A 54 1.61 -9.45 0.56
CA GLY A 54 2.19 -9.71 1.88
C GLY A 54 2.64 -8.45 2.60
N ASP A 55 3.18 -7.47 1.89
CA ASP A 55 3.56 -6.18 2.48
C ASP A 55 2.33 -5.38 2.94
N VAL A 56 1.24 -5.46 2.16
CA VAL A 56 -0.06 -4.84 2.50
C VAL A 56 -0.72 -5.56 3.68
N GLN A 57 -0.67 -6.89 3.72
CA GLN A 57 -1.19 -7.66 4.86
C GLN A 57 -0.42 -7.32 6.14
N PHE A 58 0.91 -7.24 6.08
CA PHE A 58 1.71 -6.79 7.21
C PHE A 58 1.30 -5.37 7.65
N ALA A 59 1.05 -4.46 6.71
CA ALA A 59 0.61 -3.11 7.04
C ALA A 59 -0.72 -3.09 7.80
N LEU A 60 -1.68 -3.95 7.40
CA LEU A 60 -2.94 -4.12 8.12
C LEU A 60 -2.73 -4.64 9.54
N ASP A 61 -1.88 -5.66 9.68
CA ASP A 61 -1.61 -6.30 10.97
C ASP A 61 -0.89 -5.34 11.95
N THR A 62 -0.13 -4.39 11.42
CA THR A 62 0.65 -3.43 12.23
C THR A 62 0.00 -2.07 12.44
N LEU A 63 -1.17 -1.81 11.83
CA LEU A 63 -1.92 -0.57 11.97
C LEU A 63 -3.32 -0.83 12.58
N PRO A 64 -3.40 -1.31 13.84
CA PRO A 64 -4.65 -1.74 14.46
C PRO A 64 -5.67 -0.62 14.66
N TRP A 65 -5.24 0.64 14.60
CA TRP A 65 -6.11 1.81 14.69
C TRP A 65 -6.90 2.08 13.40
N LEU A 66 -6.48 1.53 12.25
CA LEU A 66 -7.24 1.62 10.99
C LEU A 66 -8.53 0.81 11.06
N ALA A 67 -8.51 -0.36 11.72
CA ALA A 67 -9.71 -1.16 11.97
C ALA A 67 -10.73 -0.43 12.88
N ARG A 68 -10.28 0.54 13.67
CA ARG A 68 -11.11 1.30 14.62
C ARG A 68 -11.72 2.57 14.03
N ALA A 69 -11.30 2.98 12.82
CA ALA A 69 -11.66 4.27 12.25
C ALA A 69 -13.09 4.33 11.67
N ARG A 70 -13.92 3.28 11.77
CA ARG A 70 -15.34 3.36 11.42
C ARG A 70 -16.08 4.13 12.52
N PRO A 71 -16.57 5.35 12.29
CA PRO A 71 -17.56 5.92 13.18
C PRO A 71 -18.82 5.08 12.98
N THR A 72 -19.32 4.48 14.04
CA THR A 72 -20.74 4.07 14.09
C THR A 72 -21.56 5.35 14.07
N GLY A 73 -22.05 5.72 12.90
CA GLY A 73 -23.00 6.81 12.68
C GLY A 73 -24.08 6.32 11.73
#